data_AF-A0A7W0PX84-F1
#
_entry.id   AF-A0A7W0PX84-F1
#
_cell.length_a   1.000
_cell.length_b   1.000
_cell.length_c   1.000
_cell.angle_alpha   90.00
_cell.angle_beta   90.00
_cell.angle_gamma   90.00
#
_symmetry.space_group_name_H-M   'P 1'
#
loop_
_entity.id
_entity.type
_entity.pdbx_description
1 polymer ?
#
loop_
_entity_poly.entity_id
_entity_poly.type
_entity_poly.pdbx_seq_one_letter_code
_entity_poly.pdbx_strand_id
1 'polypeptide(L)'
;MSRLVPKDLAETLLARVTEEAERVDWDHLSQASKTAQLARWVDDPEIGGVLRPLVGGDAETRMWLKEVALKRRARARQPDAEAVIAQLFGADAELVADSVDTKPHHALAQNGDHREYICWGPQANAKHLFWAAINALEEDTQLAGAWVVVVDTIASPTPPERRTRLSALARRCGIKIDWMGA
;
A
#
# COMPACT_ATOMS: atom_id res chain seq x y z
N MET A 1 9.25 5.28 24.41
CA MET A 1 10.14 6.43 24.16
C MET A 1 11.29 5.95 23.27
N SER A 2 11.24 6.16 21.95
CA SER A 2 12.40 5.83 21.11
C SER A 2 13.45 6.93 21.32
N ARG A 3 14.67 6.55 21.73
CA ARG A 3 15.84 7.40 21.48
C ARG A 3 15.85 7.71 19.98
N LEU A 4 15.83 9.00 19.64
CA LEU A 4 15.78 9.43 18.24
C LEU A 4 17.06 8.98 17.55
N VAL A 5 16.92 8.05 16.60
CA VAL A 5 17.95 7.78 15.60
C VAL A 5 18.25 9.10 14.89
N PRO A 6 19.52 9.56 14.80
CA PRO A 6 19.86 10.79 14.09
C PRO A 6 19.29 10.79 12.68
N LYS A 7 18.77 11.93 12.22
CA LYS A 7 18.01 12.02 10.97
C LYS A 7 18.78 11.45 9.77
N ASP A 8 20.01 11.89 9.57
CA ASP A 8 20.82 11.47 8.41
C ASP A 8 21.08 9.96 8.43
N LEU A 9 21.35 9.41 9.62
CA LEU A 9 21.53 7.97 9.80
C LEU A 9 20.23 7.20 9.56
N ALA A 10 19.10 7.75 10.02
CA ALA A 10 17.79 7.17 9.74
C ALA A 10 17.51 7.13 8.24
N GLU A 11 17.79 8.20 7.49
CA GLU A 11 17.63 8.20 6.03
C GLU A 11 18.53 7.17 5.34
N THR A 12 19.80 7.03 5.77
CA THR A 12 20.70 5.99 5.25
C THR A 12 20.16 4.57 5.52
N LEU A 13 19.73 4.30 6.75
CA LEU A 13 19.16 3.00 7.13
C LEU A 13 17.84 2.72 6.39
N LEU A 14 17.01 3.74 6.18
CA LEU A 14 15.77 3.64 5.42
C LEU A 14 16.03 3.27 3.96
N ALA A 15 16.99 3.93 3.32
CA ALA A 15 17.39 3.60 1.95
C ALA A 15 17.88 2.14 1.86
N ARG A 16 18.74 1.72 2.80
CA ARG A 16 19.28 0.36 2.84
C ARG A 16 18.21 -0.71 3.06
N VAL A 17 17.32 -0.52 4.04
CA VAL A 17 16.21 -1.43 4.29
C VAL A 17 15.25 -1.46 3.10
N THR A 18 15.09 -0.35 2.39
CA THR A 18 14.25 -0.29 1.18
C THR A 18 14.82 -1.12 0.04
N GLU A 19 16.11 -0.95 -0.25
CA GLU A 19 16.85 -1.76 -1.24
C GLU A 19 16.78 -3.25 -0.90
N GLU A 20 17.05 -3.61 0.35
CA GLU A 20 16.98 -5.00 0.81
C GLU A 20 15.57 -5.58 0.72
N ALA A 21 14.55 -4.77 1.05
CA ALA A 21 13.14 -5.17 0.93
C ALA A 21 12.73 -5.40 -0.53
N GLU A 22 13.27 -4.63 -1.47
CA GLU A 22 13.06 -4.86 -2.91
C GLU A 22 13.76 -6.13 -3.39
N ARG A 23 15.02 -6.34 -2.98
CA ARG A 23 15.82 -7.51 -3.36
C ARG A 23 15.16 -8.84 -2.97
N VAL A 24 14.45 -8.87 -1.84
CA VAL A 24 13.77 -10.07 -1.34
C VAL A 24 12.29 -10.14 -1.72
N ASP A 25 11.80 -9.20 -2.53
CA ASP A 25 10.38 -9.01 -2.84
C ASP A 25 9.50 -9.06 -1.58
N TRP A 26 9.83 -8.18 -0.63
CA TRP A 26 9.25 -8.16 0.72
C TRP A 26 7.72 -8.27 0.72
N ASP A 27 7.05 -7.59 -0.21
CA ASP A 27 5.58 -7.51 -0.22
C ASP A 27 4.93 -8.87 -0.51
N HIS A 28 5.59 -9.72 -1.29
CA HIS A 28 5.12 -11.06 -1.67
C HIS A 28 5.65 -12.19 -0.77
N LEU A 29 6.53 -11.89 0.18
CA LEU A 29 6.95 -12.85 1.18
C LEU A 29 5.78 -13.33 2.05
N SER A 30 5.79 -14.63 2.35
CA SER A 30 4.93 -15.22 3.38
C SER A 30 5.22 -14.59 4.75
N GLN A 31 4.27 -14.69 5.70
CA GLN A 31 4.49 -14.14 7.05
C GLN A 31 5.66 -14.80 7.79
N ALA A 32 5.89 -16.10 7.55
CA ALA A 32 7.04 -16.81 8.08
C ALA A 32 8.35 -16.26 7.48
N SER A 33 8.39 -16.05 6.17
CA SER A 33 9.54 -15.49 5.46
C SER A 33 9.82 -14.04 5.89
N LYS A 34 8.78 -13.20 6.07
CA LYS A 34 8.90 -11.83 6.63
C LYS A 34 9.51 -11.86 8.02
N THR A 35 9.07 -12.80 8.87
CA THR A 35 9.59 -12.96 10.23
C THR A 35 11.06 -13.35 10.24
N ALA A 36 11.46 -14.29 9.38
CA ALA A 36 12.84 -14.73 9.23
C ALA A 36 13.74 -13.62 8.65
N GLN A 37 13.24 -12.88 7.66
CA GLN A 37 13.98 -11.77 7.07
C GLN A 37 14.20 -10.62 8.06
N LEU A 38 13.21 -10.30 8.91
CA LEU A 38 13.39 -9.33 9.99
C LEU A 38 14.46 -9.78 11.00
N ALA A 39 14.54 -11.08 11.31
CA ALA A 39 15.60 -11.58 12.18
C ALA A 39 16.98 -11.38 11.53
N ARG A 40 17.11 -11.69 10.23
CA ARG A 40 18.36 -11.43 9.48
C ARG A 40 18.76 -9.95 9.53
N TRP A 41 17.84 -9.02 9.31
CA TRP A 41 18.14 -7.59 9.38
C TRP A 41 18.48 -7.10 10.79
N VAL A 42 17.95 -7.75 11.83
CA VAL A 42 18.34 -7.46 13.22
C VAL A 42 19.77 -7.92 13.50
N ASP A 43 20.20 -9.04 12.92
CA ASP A 43 21.56 -9.58 13.08
C ASP A 43 22.57 -9.00 12.08
N ASP A 44 22.10 -8.29 11.06
CA ASP A 44 22.93 -7.64 10.05
C ASP A 44 23.78 -6.51 10.69
N PRO A 45 25.11 -6.50 10.51
CA PRO A 45 25.98 -5.50 11.14
C PRO A 45 25.79 -4.08 10.58
N GLU A 46 25.32 -3.93 9.34
CA GLU A 46 25.08 -2.63 8.69
C GLU A 46 23.69 -2.07 9.00
N ILE A 47 22.73 -2.94 9.33
CA ILE A 47 21.36 -2.54 9.69
C ILE A 47 21.16 -2.63 11.20
N GLY A 48 21.10 -3.84 11.73
CA GLY A 48 20.84 -4.11 13.13
C GLY A 48 22.00 -3.75 14.04
N GLY A 49 23.24 -3.96 13.61
CA GLY A 49 24.43 -3.54 14.36
C GLY A 49 24.49 -2.02 14.59
N VAL A 50 24.00 -1.24 13.62
CA VAL A 50 23.90 0.22 13.71
C VAL A 50 22.69 0.68 14.54
N LEU A 51 21.53 0.04 14.34
CA LEU A 51 20.29 0.41 15.05
C LEU A 51 20.30 0.04 16.53
N ARG A 52 20.77 -1.16 16.85
CA ARG A 52 20.64 -1.79 18.18
C ARG A 52 21.16 -0.91 19.32
N PRO A 53 22.35 -0.27 19.24
CA PRO A 53 22.83 0.66 20.28
C PRO A 53 21.97 1.92 20.43
N LEU A 54 21.29 2.34 19.37
CA LEU A 54 20.49 3.57 19.35
C LEU A 54 19.11 3.36 19.94
N VAL A 55 18.45 2.26 19.56
CA VAL A 55 17.05 2.00 19.92
C VAL A 55 16.90 1.14 21.18
N GLY A 56 17.96 0.46 21.63
CA GLY A 56 18.02 -0.17 22.96
C GLY A 56 18.01 -1.70 22.99
N GLY A 57 18.06 -2.37 21.83
CA GLY A 57 18.09 -3.83 21.76
C GLY A 57 17.46 -4.41 20.49
N ASP A 58 17.43 -5.73 20.42
CA ASP A 58 16.95 -6.48 19.25
C ASP A 58 15.44 -6.32 19.05
N ALA A 59 14.68 -6.29 20.15
CA ALA A 59 13.23 -6.10 20.12
C ALA A 59 12.87 -4.70 19.57
N GLU A 60 13.56 -3.66 20.06
CA GLU A 60 13.39 -2.28 19.61
C GLU A 60 13.89 -2.09 18.18
N THR A 61 14.96 -2.78 17.79
CA THR A 61 15.48 -2.80 16.40
C THR A 61 14.43 -3.39 15.46
N ARG A 62 13.90 -4.56 15.79
CA ARG A 62 12.83 -5.20 15.02
C ARG A 62 11.60 -4.30 14.94
N MET A 63 11.23 -3.64 16.03
CA MET A 63 10.11 -2.71 16.08
C MET A 63 10.36 -1.50 15.17
N TRP A 64 11.56 -0.91 15.20
CA TRP A 64 11.93 0.20 14.33
C TRP A 64 11.88 -0.19 12.85
N LEU A 65 12.46 -1.34 12.50
CA LEU A 65 12.40 -1.87 11.12
C LEU A 65 10.97 -2.02 10.63
N LYS A 66 10.08 -2.58 11.47
CA LYS A 66 8.67 -2.80 11.12
C LYS A 66 7.87 -1.51 11.06
N GLU A 67 7.91 -0.70 12.12
CA GLU A 67 6.99 0.42 12.34
C GLU A 67 7.48 1.72 11.69
N VAL A 68 8.78 1.85 11.45
CA VAL A 68 9.37 3.04 10.81
C VAL A 68 9.75 2.71 9.37
N ALA A 69 10.69 1.79 9.16
CA ALA A 69 11.26 1.58 7.83
C ALA A 69 10.28 0.97 6.83
N LEU A 70 9.73 -0.19 7.15
CA LEU A 70 8.82 -0.89 6.25
C LEU A 70 7.50 -0.15 6.04
N LYS A 71 6.98 0.52 7.08
CA LYS A 71 5.80 1.38 6.94
C LYS A 71 6.05 2.59 6.05
N ARG A 72 7.19 3.27 6.20
CA ARG A 72 7.55 4.41 5.35
C ARG A 72 7.73 3.97 3.90
N ARG A 73 8.43 2.86 3.65
CA ARG A 73 8.53 2.25 2.32
C ARG A 73 7.15 1.95 1.74
N ALA A 74 6.30 1.25 2.49
CA ALA A 74 4.97 0.86 2.00
C ALA A 74 4.13 2.08 1.59
N ARG A 75 4.22 3.20 2.33
CA ARG A 75 3.57 4.47 2.00
C ARG A 75 4.14 5.13 0.77
N ALA A 76 5.47 5.18 0.64
CA ALA A 76 6.15 5.81 -0.50
C ALA A 76 5.88 5.09 -1.83
N ARG A 77 5.44 3.83 -1.79
CA ARG A 77 5.08 3.03 -2.97
C ARG A 77 3.60 3.09 -3.34
N GLN A 78 2.75 3.70 -2.51
CA GLN A 78 1.36 3.91 -2.90
C GLN A 78 1.27 5.08 -3.87
N PRO A 79 0.49 4.97 -4.95
CA PRO A 79 0.15 6.14 -5.74
C PRO A 79 -0.64 7.13 -4.88
N ASP A 80 -0.48 8.42 -5.18
CA ASP A 80 -1.36 9.46 -4.66
C ASP A 80 -2.76 9.32 -5.29
N ALA A 81 -3.75 9.95 -4.65
CA ALA A 81 -5.13 9.84 -5.09
C ALA A 81 -5.29 10.42 -6.50
N GLU A 82 -4.60 11.51 -6.77
CA GLU A 82 -4.58 12.23 -8.03
C GLU A 82 -4.06 11.36 -9.20
N ALA A 83 -2.97 10.61 -9.03
CA ALA A 83 -2.51 9.69 -10.07
C ALA A 83 -3.50 8.55 -10.33
N VAL A 84 -4.14 8.03 -9.28
CA VAL A 84 -5.17 6.99 -9.43
C VAL A 84 -6.38 7.54 -10.19
N ILE A 85 -6.85 8.75 -9.85
CA ILE A 85 -7.97 9.42 -10.52
C ILE A 85 -7.62 9.69 -11.99
N ALA A 86 -6.44 10.25 -12.25
CA ALA A 86 -5.97 10.55 -13.60
C ALA A 86 -5.85 9.28 -14.47
N GLN A 87 -5.44 8.14 -13.89
CA GLN A 87 -5.43 6.87 -14.60
C GLN A 87 -6.85 6.41 -14.98
N LEU A 88 -7.82 6.52 -14.06
CA LEU A 88 -9.17 6.02 -14.28
C LEU A 88 -9.99 6.87 -15.24
N PHE A 89 -9.86 8.20 -15.14
CA PHE A 89 -10.78 9.14 -15.78
C PHE A 89 -10.10 10.18 -16.66
N GLY A 90 -8.76 10.25 -16.67
CA GLY A 90 -8.02 11.28 -17.36
C GLY A 90 -7.99 12.62 -16.59
N ALA A 91 -7.63 13.69 -17.29
CA ALA A 91 -7.38 15.00 -16.69
C ALA A 91 -8.65 15.76 -16.26
N ASP A 92 -9.83 15.31 -16.69
CA ASP A 92 -11.10 16.01 -16.47
C ASP A 92 -11.77 15.64 -15.13
N ALA A 93 -11.22 14.65 -14.41
CA ALA A 93 -11.72 14.28 -13.09
C ALA A 93 -10.89 14.93 -11.99
N GLU A 94 -11.58 15.41 -10.96
CA GLU A 94 -10.98 16.12 -9.83
C GLU A 94 -11.10 15.32 -8.54
N LEU A 95 -10.08 15.40 -7.70
CA LEU A 95 -10.14 14.90 -6.33
C LEU A 95 -11.10 15.77 -5.51
N VAL A 96 -12.09 15.15 -4.88
CA VAL A 96 -12.95 15.85 -3.92
C VAL A 96 -12.12 16.18 -2.68
N ALA A 97 -12.10 17.45 -2.28
CA ALA A 97 -11.36 17.92 -1.12
C ALA A 97 -11.72 17.13 0.15
N ASP A 98 -10.72 16.89 1.00
CA ASP A 98 -10.84 16.18 2.28
C ASP A 98 -11.41 14.75 2.20
N SER A 99 -11.41 14.12 1.03
CA SER A 99 -11.93 12.76 0.83
C SER A 99 -10.87 11.65 0.94
N VAL A 100 -9.58 12.00 1.02
CA VAL A 100 -8.48 11.03 1.04
C VAL A 100 -8.32 10.40 2.42
N ASP A 101 -8.33 9.07 2.48
CA ASP A 101 -7.99 8.30 3.69
C ASP A 101 -7.26 6.98 3.32
N THR A 102 -6.82 6.21 4.32
CA THR A 102 -5.75 5.19 4.21
C THR A 102 -6.13 3.82 4.78
N LYS A 103 -7.39 3.59 5.15
CA LYS A 103 -7.90 2.29 5.66
C LYS A 103 -9.18 1.77 4.95
N PRO A 104 -9.08 1.19 3.74
CA PRO A 104 -7.90 1.14 2.86
C PRO A 104 -7.63 2.51 2.22
N HIS A 105 -6.58 2.63 1.41
CA HIS A 105 -6.39 3.86 0.63
C HIS A 105 -7.61 4.11 -0.25
N HIS A 106 -8.21 5.29 -0.11
CA HIS A 106 -9.39 5.67 -0.87
C HIS A 106 -9.55 7.19 -0.98
N ALA A 107 -10.40 7.61 -1.91
CA ALA A 107 -10.79 8.97 -2.16
C ALA A 107 -12.13 9.02 -2.91
N LEU A 108 -12.74 10.20 -2.98
CA LEU A 108 -13.84 10.50 -3.89
C LEU A 108 -13.31 11.28 -5.09
N ALA A 109 -13.76 10.90 -6.28
CA ALA A 109 -13.50 11.63 -7.51
C ALA A 109 -14.77 12.28 -8.05
N GLN A 110 -14.67 13.52 -8.48
CA GLN A 110 -15.68 14.22 -9.25
C GLN A 110 -15.35 14.03 -10.74
N ASN A 111 -16.22 13.36 -11.48
CA ASN A 111 -16.11 13.14 -12.92
C ASN A 111 -17.37 13.68 -13.61
N GLY A 112 -17.29 14.89 -14.16
CA GLY A 112 -18.46 15.63 -14.64
C GLY A 112 -19.45 15.88 -13.48
N ASP A 113 -20.70 15.48 -13.66
CA ASP A 113 -21.75 15.61 -12.63
C ASP A 113 -21.80 14.42 -11.65
N HIS A 114 -20.89 13.45 -11.79
CA HIS A 114 -20.89 12.21 -11.02
C HIS A 114 -19.78 12.18 -9.97
N ARG A 115 -20.10 11.62 -8.80
CA ARG A 115 -19.11 11.25 -7.79
C ARG A 115 -18.89 9.74 -7.80
N GLU A 116 -17.63 9.34 -7.82
CA GLU A 116 -17.23 7.94 -7.79
C GLU A 116 -16.33 7.71 -6.58
N TYR A 117 -16.59 6.63 -5.84
CA TYR A 117 -15.68 6.18 -4.78
C TYR A 117 -14.54 5.38 -5.40
N ILE A 118 -13.31 5.64 -4.99
CA ILE A 118 -12.14 4.90 -5.48
C ILE A 118 -11.36 4.42 -4.28
N CYS A 119 -11.00 3.14 -4.26
CA CYS A 119 -10.04 2.60 -3.31
C CYS A 119 -8.95 1.80 -4.02
N TRP A 120 -7.74 1.81 -3.45
CA TRP A 120 -6.59 1.17 -4.08
C TRP A 120 -5.67 0.46 -3.09
N GLY A 121 -4.91 -0.49 -3.64
CA GLY A 121 -3.89 -1.23 -2.90
C GLY A 121 -3.51 -2.54 -3.57
N PRO A 122 -2.60 -3.33 -2.97
CA PRO A 122 -2.10 -4.57 -3.57
C PRO A 122 -3.18 -5.65 -3.63
N GLN A 123 -3.02 -6.62 -4.54
CA GLN A 123 -3.98 -7.71 -4.73
C GLN A 123 -4.20 -8.58 -3.47
N ALA A 124 -3.22 -8.59 -2.56
CA ALA A 124 -3.30 -9.27 -1.27
C ALA A 124 -4.40 -8.67 -0.37
N ASN A 125 -4.69 -7.38 -0.55
CA ASN A 125 -5.70 -6.65 0.21
C ASN A 125 -7.08 -6.61 -0.48
N ALA A 126 -7.26 -7.33 -1.59
CA ALA A 126 -8.50 -7.26 -2.39
C ALA A 126 -9.78 -7.43 -1.55
N LYS A 127 -9.81 -8.36 -0.57
CA LYS A 127 -10.96 -8.51 0.33
C LYS A 127 -11.36 -7.19 1.01
N HIS A 128 -10.38 -6.44 1.51
CA HIS A 128 -10.62 -5.18 2.22
C HIS A 128 -11.02 -4.06 1.27
N LEU A 129 -10.43 -4.02 0.07
CA LEU A 129 -10.80 -3.05 -0.97
C LEU A 129 -12.26 -3.23 -1.40
N PHE A 130 -12.65 -4.47 -1.70
CA PHE A 130 -14.02 -4.79 -2.06
C PHE A 130 -15.02 -4.46 -0.94
N TRP A 131 -14.68 -4.80 0.30
CA TRP A 131 -15.53 -4.47 1.44
C TRP A 131 -15.74 -2.96 1.61
N ALA A 132 -14.66 -2.18 1.46
CA ALA A 132 -14.75 -0.72 1.54
C ALA A 132 -15.61 -0.14 0.40
N ALA A 133 -15.45 -0.62 -0.84
CA ALA A 133 -16.27 -0.19 -1.97
C ALA A 133 -17.75 -0.52 -1.79
N ILE A 134 -18.09 -1.70 -1.25
CA ILE A 134 -19.48 -2.07 -0.95
C ILE A 134 -20.07 -1.14 0.10
N ASN A 135 -19.34 -0.89 1.20
CA ASN A 135 -19.83 -0.01 2.26
C ASN A 135 -20.02 1.43 1.77
N ALA A 136 -19.10 1.95 0.94
CA ALA A 136 -19.23 3.29 0.39
C ALA A 136 -20.52 3.45 -0.44
N LEU A 137 -20.84 2.44 -1.27
CA LEU A 137 -22.08 2.45 -2.06
C LEU A 137 -23.35 2.35 -1.20
N GLU A 138 -23.29 1.63 -0.08
CA GLU A 138 -24.40 1.52 0.86
C GLU A 138 -24.60 2.82 1.67
N GLU A 139 -23.49 3.44 2.09
CA GLU A 139 -23.50 4.65 2.92
C GLU A 139 -23.86 5.91 2.13
N ASP A 140 -23.46 6.00 0.86
CA ASP A 140 -23.74 7.14 -0.03
C ASP A 140 -24.41 6.71 -1.34
N THR A 141 -25.74 6.72 -1.33
CA THR A 141 -26.59 6.44 -2.50
C THR A 141 -26.45 7.46 -3.64
N GLN A 142 -25.74 8.58 -3.45
CA GLN A 142 -25.48 9.57 -4.50
C GLN A 142 -24.24 9.24 -5.32
N LEU A 143 -23.46 8.23 -4.93
CA LEU A 143 -22.34 7.76 -5.73
C LEU A 143 -22.84 7.11 -7.03
N ALA A 144 -22.24 7.49 -8.15
CA ALA A 144 -22.48 6.85 -9.44
C ALA A 144 -21.86 5.44 -9.51
N GLY A 145 -20.88 5.15 -8.65
CA GLY A 145 -20.21 3.86 -8.60
C GLY A 145 -19.00 3.84 -7.66
N ALA A 146 -18.38 2.66 -7.62
CA ALA A 146 -17.15 2.42 -6.89
C ALA A 146 -16.12 1.70 -7.76
N TRP A 147 -14.86 2.10 -7.61
CA TRP A 147 -13.69 1.52 -8.24
C TRP A 147 -12.75 0.89 -7.23
N VAL A 148 -12.29 -0.31 -7.55
CA VAL A 148 -11.15 -0.96 -6.89
C VAL A 148 -9.97 -0.92 -7.85
N VAL A 149 -8.88 -0.26 -7.47
CA VAL A 149 -7.65 -0.22 -8.26
C VAL A 149 -6.60 -1.10 -7.61
N VAL A 150 -6.21 -2.16 -8.29
CA VAL A 150 -5.16 -3.05 -7.80
C VAL A 150 -3.80 -2.49 -8.21
N VAL A 151 -2.98 -2.20 -7.21
CA VAL A 151 -1.64 -1.63 -7.37
C VAL A 151 -0.61 -2.71 -7.04
N ASP A 152 -0.16 -3.42 -8.07
CA ASP A 152 0.95 -4.36 -8.00
C ASP A 152 2.11 -3.84 -8.87
N THR A 153 3.25 -4.55 -8.87
CA THR A 153 4.42 -4.15 -9.66
C THR A 153 4.61 -5.00 -10.91
N ILE A 154 5.28 -4.46 -11.92
CA ILE A 154 5.77 -5.22 -13.07
C ILE A 154 6.63 -6.44 -12.64
N ALA A 155 7.44 -6.28 -11.58
CA ALA A 155 8.28 -7.36 -11.06
C ALA A 155 7.47 -8.54 -10.46
N SER A 156 6.28 -8.23 -9.94
CA SER A 156 5.40 -9.19 -9.25
C SER A 156 3.95 -8.86 -9.59
N PRO A 157 3.52 -9.12 -10.84
CA PRO A 157 2.21 -8.71 -11.32
C PRO A 157 1.11 -9.61 -10.77
N THR A 158 -0.13 -9.10 -10.71
CA THR A 158 -1.28 -9.95 -10.37
C THR A 158 -1.39 -11.11 -11.38
N PRO A 159 -1.39 -12.39 -10.94
CA PRO A 159 -1.51 -13.53 -11.85
C PRO A 159 -2.80 -13.49 -12.70
N PRO A 160 -2.79 -13.96 -13.96
CA PRO A 160 -3.98 -13.90 -14.83
C PRO A 160 -5.24 -14.57 -14.25
N GLU A 161 -5.07 -15.69 -13.58
CA GLU A 161 -6.15 -16.42 -12.88
C GLU A 161 -6.78 -15.57 -11.77
N ARG A 162 -5.92 -14.87 -11.03
CA ARG A 162 -6.31 -13.96 -9.95
C ARG A 162 -7.03 -12.73 -10.52
N ARG A 163 -6.53 -12.15 -11.63
CA ARG A 163 -7.22 -11.06 -12.34
C ARG A 163 -8.61 -11.46 -12.77
N THR A 164 -8.72 -12.61 -13.44
CA THR A 164 -10.01 -13.17 -13.89
C THR A 164 -10.99 -13.34 -12.73
N ARG A 165 -10.52 -13.89 -11.61
CA ARG A 165 -11.35 -14.10 -10.41
C ARG A 165 -11.82 -12.77 -9.80
N LEU A 166 -10.92 -11.81 -9.64
CA LEU A 166 -11.25 -10.51 -9.05
C LEU A 166 -12.20 -9.71 -9.96
N SER A 167 -12.00 -9.72 -11.28
CA SER A 167 -12.94 -9.10 -12.23
C SER A 167 -14.32 -9.74 -12.20
N ALA A 168 -14.39 -11.07 -12.06
CA ALA A 168 -15.67 -11.76 -11.90
C ALA A 168 -16.40 -11.38 -10.60
N LEU A 169 -15.66 -11.18 -9.50
CA LEU A 169 -16.22 -10.68 -8.23
C LEU A 169 -16.68 -9.23 -8.37
N ALA A 170 -15.89 -8.36 -8.98
CA ALA A 170 -16.20 -6.94 -9.17
C ALA A 170 -17.55 -6.79 -9.89
N ARG A 171 -17.70 -7.50 -11.01
CA ARG A 171 -18.96 -7.56 -11.77
C ARG A 171 -20.14 -8.06 -10.94
N ARG A 172 -19.96 -9.07 -10.09
CA ARG A 172 -21.05 -9.60 -9.23
C ARG A 172 -21.47 -8.61 -8.14
N CYS A 173 -20.56 -7.75 -7.70
CA CYS A 173 -20.82 -6.74 -6.67
C CYS A 173 -21.21 -5.38 -7.25
N GLY A 174 -21.30 -5.23 -8.58
CA GLY A 174 -21.55 -3.92 -9.21
C GLY A 174 -20.37 -2.94 -9.06
N ILE A 175 -19.17 -3.44 -8.80
CA ILE A 175 -17.94 -2.66 -8.61
C ILE A 175 -17.11 -2.71 -9.89
N LYS A 176 -16.48 -1.59 -10.24
CA LYS A 176 -15.52 -1.50 -11.35
C LYS A 176 -14.11 -1.81 -10.82
N ILE A 177 -13.28 -2.46 -11.63
CA ILE A 177 -11.91 -2.81 -11.22
C ILE A 177 -10.91 -2.39 -12.30
N ASP A 178 -9.79 -1.82 -11.87
CA ASP A 178 -8.68 -1.47 -12.74
C ASP A 178 -7.32 -1.91 -12.15
N TRP A 179 -6.27 -1.88 -12.96
CA TRP A 179 -4.95 -2.41 -12.63
C TRP A 179 -3.86 -1.37 -12.90
N MET A 180 -3.10 -1.00 -11.86
CA MET A 180 -1.98 -0.07 -11.96
C MET A 180 -0.66 -0.82 -11.80
N GLY A 181 0.34 -0.44 -12.61
CA GLY A 181 1.65 -1.11 -12.63
C GLY A 181 1.66 -2.48 -13.34
N ALA A 182 0.63 -2.72 -14.16
CA ALA A 182 0.41 -3.91 -14.98
C ALA A 182 1.13 -3.84 -16.34
#